data_AF-A0A7C0XFH4-F1
#
_entry.id   AF-A0A7C0XFH4-F1
#
_cell.length_a   1.000
_cell.length_b   1.000
_cell.length_c   1.000
_cell.angle_alpha   90.00
_cell.angle_beta   90.00
_cell.angle_gamma   90.00
#
_symmetry.space_group_name_H-M   'P 1'
#
loop_
_entity.id
_entity.type
_entity.pdbx_description
1 polymer ?
#
loop_
_entity_poly.entity_id
_entity_poly.type
_entity_poly.pdbx_seq_one_letter_code
_entity_poly.pdbx_strand_id
1 'polypeptide(L)'
;MTDYKVSARYIGGLSMLGLTSEGGYVLMSSRGDVKAPSPVQLLLLSLARCTSVDVAAYLENRKVYDYSLEVTVEGEKDDASKNVQVG
;
A
#
# COMPACT_ATOMS: atom_id res chain seq x y z
N MET A 1 -12.91 15.19 12.18
CA MET A 1 -12.62 14.91 10.76
C MET A 1 -11.11 14.93 10.63
N THR A 2 -10.50 13.83 10.18
CA THR A 2 -9.05 13.73 10.03
C THR A 2 -8.74 13.91 8.55
N ASP A 3 -8.01 14.95 8.19
CA ASP A 3 -7.61 15.21 6.81
C ASP A 3 -6.31 14.46 6.52
N TYR A 4 -6.36 13.50 5.59
CA TYR A 4 -5.18 12.78 5.13
C TYR A 4 -4.62 13.44 3.88
N LYS A 5 -3.36 13.84 3.91
CA LYS A 5 -2.65 14.41 2.77
C LYS A 5 -1.34 13.67 2.54
N VAL A 6 -1.18 13.13 1.33
CA VAL A 6 0.06 12.50 0.87
C VAL A 6 0.47 13.10 -0.47
N SER A 7 1.76 13.06 -0.77
CA SER A 7 2.29 13.44 -2.08
C SER A 7 3.28 12.38 -2.57
N ALA A 8 3.46 12.27 -3.88
CA ALA A 8 4.45 11.38 -4.47
C ALA A 8 5.43 12.21 -5.29
N ARG A 9 6.73 11.94 -5.12
CA ARG A 9 7.81 12.59 -5.87
C ARG A 9 8.50 11.55 -6.74
N TYR A 10 8.63 11.83 -8.03
CA TYR A 10 9.46 11.05 -8.92
C TYR A 10 10.93 11.20 -8.56
N ILE A 11 11.67 10.08 -8.49
CA ILE A 11 13.10 10.09 -8.12
C ILE A 11 14.00 9.38 -9.14
N GLY A 12 13.48 9.02 -10.31
CA GLY A 12 14.24 8.32 -11.36
C GLY A 12 13.72 6.91 -11.66
N GLY A 13 13.94 6.45 -12.90
CA GLY A 13 13.52 5.12 -13.35
C GLY A 13 12.00 4.95 -13.33
N LEU A 14 11.50 3.86 -12.73
CA LEU A 14 10.08 3.70 -12.39
C LEU A 14 9.86 3.77 -10.87
N SER A 15 10.65 4.60 -10.17
CA SER A 15 10.58 4.77 -8.72
C SER A 15 9.95 6.09 -8.29
N MET A 16 9.19 6.05 -7.19
CA MET A 16 8.55 7.20 -6.55
C MET A 16 8.77 7.18 -5.03
N LEU A 17 8.97 8.37 -4.45
CA LEU A 17 8.99 8.59 -3.02
C LEU A 17 7.65 9.19 -2.58
N GLY A 18 6.83 8.40 -1.90
CA GLY A 18 5.64 8.87 -1.18
C GLY A 18 6.06 9.63 0.08
N LEU A 19 5.40 10.75 0.36
CA LEU A 19 5.63 11.62 1.52
C LEU A 19 4.30 11.87 2.22
N THR A 20 4.25 11.63 3.53
CA THR A 20 3.10 11.95 4.37
C THR A 20 3.23 13.34 4.99
N SER A 21 2.12 13.92 5.43
CA SER A 21 2.08 15.22 6.12
C SER A 21 2.95 15.26 7.37
N GLU A 22 3.15 14.11 8.02
CA GLU A 22 3.90 13.97 9.28
C GLU A 22 5.42 13.82 9.04
N GLY A 23 5.86 13.86 7.77
CA GLY A 23 7.26 13.67 7.39
C GLY A 23 7.68 12.21 7.21
N GLY A 24 6.72 11.27 7.26
CA GLY A 24 6.97 9.88 6.89
C GLY A 24 7.18 9.75 5.38
N TYR A 25 7.90 8.70 4.97
CA TYR A 25 8.11 8.43 3.55
C TYR A 25 8.07 6.94 3.23
N VAL A 26 7.69 6.63 1.99
CA VAL A 26 7.66 5.26 1.46
C VAL A 26 8.22 5.26 0.04
N LEU A 27 9.18 4.39 -0.22
CA LEU A 27 9.70 4.17 -1.56
C LEU A 27 8.80 3.15 -2.28
N MET A 28 8.44 3.46 -3.52
CA MET A 28 7.70 2.58 -4.43
C MET A 28 8.48 2.40 -5.73
N SER A 29 8.46 1.21 -6.31
CA SER A 29 9.05 0.95 -7.62
C SER A 29 8.21 -0.03 -8.43
N SER A 30 8.03 0.25 -9.72
CA SER A 30 7.44 -0.70 -10.68
C SER A 30 8.47 -1.52 -11.44
N ARG A 31 9.78 -1.35 -11.14
CA ARG A 31 10.88 -2.15 -11.68
C ARG A 31 11.59 -2.91 -10.56
N GLY A 32 12.16 -4.07 -10.90
CA GLY A 32 12.95 -4.89 -9.98
C GLY A 32 14.37 -4.39 -9.70
N ASP A 33 14.74 -3.21 -10.20
CA ASP A 33 16.04 -2.56 -9.96
C ASP A 33 16.15 -2.00 -8.53
N VAL A 34 15.04 -1.57 -7.96
CA VAL A 34 14.91 -1.11 -6.57
C VAL A 34 14.00 -2.07 -5.82
N LYS A 35 14.48 -2.62 -4.70
CA LYS A 35 13.67 -3.45 -3.80
C LYS A 35 12.67 -2.58 -3.03
N ALA A 36 11.57 -2.25 -3.68
CA ALA A 36 10.46 -1.50 -3.13
C ALA A 36 9.14 -2.10 -3.62
N PRO A 37 8.05 -2.00 -2.84
CA PRO A 37 6.75 -2.44 -3.29
C PRO A 37 6.31 -1.65 -4.53
N SER A 38 5.63 -2.34 -5.46
CA SER A 38 4.87 -1.65 -6.50
C SER A 38 3.73 -0.83 -5.87
N PRO A 39 3.23 0.22 -6.55
CA PRO A 39 2.10 0.99 -6.04
C PRO A 39 0.87 0.13 -5.69
N VAL A 40 0.59 -0.91 -6.49
CA VAL A 40 -0.53 -1.84 -6.22
C VAL A 40 -0.24 -2.70 -4.99
N GLN A 41 0.97 -3.25 -4.83
CA GLN A 41 1.33 -3.99 -3.61
C GLN A 41 1.23 -3.10 -2.37
N LEU A 42 1.65 -1.84 -2.45
CA LEU A 42 1.54 -0.92 -1.32
C LEU A 42 0.07 -0.60 -0.99
N LEU A 43 -0.78 -0.48 -2.01
CA LEU A 43 -2.23 -0.32 -1.83
C LEU A 43 -2.85 -1.55 -1.12
N LEU A 44 -2.53 -2.77 -1.58
CA LEU A 44 -3.04 -4.00 -0.96
C LEU A 44 -2.53 -4.17 0.47
N LEU A 45 -1.26 -3.84 0.74
CA LEU A 45 -0.71 -3.82 2.11
C LEU A 45 -1.44 -2.81 3.01
N SER A 46 -1.76 -1.63 2.48
CA SER A 46 -2.52 -0.62 3.22
C SER A 46 -3.93 -1.12 3.55
N LEU A 47 -4.59 -1.79 2.60
CA LEU A 47 -5.89 -2.41 2.81
C LEU A 47 -5.82 -3.52 3.88
N ALA A 48 -4.84 -4.43 3.77
CA ALA A 48 -4.61 -5.48 4.76
C ALA A 48 -4.44 -4.91 6.16
N ARG A 49 -3.69 -3.80 6.29
CA ARG A 49 -3.49 -3.12 7.57
C ARG A 49 -4.79 -2.55 8.12
N CYS A 50 -5.56 -1.81 7.32
CA CYS A 50 -6.84 -1.22 7.77
C CYS A 50 -7.78 -2.30 8.30
N THR A 51 -7.97 -3.39 7.55
CA THR A 51 -8.81 -4.52 7.99
C THR A 51 -8.28 -5.18 9.26
N SER A 52 -6.95 -5.35 9.38
CA SER A 52 -6.34 -5.95 10.56
C SER A 52 -6.54 -5.10 11.82
N VAL A 53 -6.51 -3.76 11.70
CA VAL A 53 -6.77 -2.83 12.82
C VAL A 53 -8.18 -3.03 13.35
N ASP A 54 -9.17 -3.12 12.47
CA ASP A 54 -10.57 -3.24 12.87
C ASP A 54 -10.80 -4.52 13.69
N VAL A 55 -10.24 -5.64 13.24
CA VAL A 55 -10.32 -6.93 13.95
C VAL A 55 -9.56 -6.88 15.28
N ALA A 56 -8.33 -6.35 15.29
CA ALA A 56 -7.53 -6.22 16.50
C ALA A 56 -8.25 -5.36 17.56
N ALA A 57 -8.79 -4.22 17.17
CA ALA A 57 -9.54 -3.32 18.05
C ALA A 57 -10.81 -4.00 18.59
N TYR A 58 -11.50 -4.81 17.77
CA TYR A 58 -12.63 -5.60 18.25
C TYR A 58 -12.23 -6.61 19.33
N LEU A 59 -11.13 -7.35 19.12
CA LEU A 59 -10.63 -8.35 20.09
C LEU A 59 -10.16 -7.71 21.40
N GLU A 60 -9.47 -6.57 21.31
CA GLU A 60 -9.05 -5.78 22.47
C GLU A 60 -10.25 -5.34 23.32
N ASN A 61 -11.32 -4.86 22.69
CA ASN A 61 -12.57 -4.50 23.38
C ASN A 61 -13.24 -5.70 24.08
N ARG A 62 -12.97 -6.92 23.61
CA ARG A 62 -13.44 -8.18 24.22
C ARG A 62 -12.46 -8.75 25.24
N LYS A 63 -11.33 -8.09 25.50
CA LYS A 63 -10.25 -8.54 26.39
C LYS A 63 -9.63 -9.88 25.97
N VAL A 64 -9.58 -10.14 24.67
CA VAL A 64 -8.88 -11.28 24.08
C VAL A 64 -7.50 -10.80 23.64
N TYR A 65 -6.45 -11.26 24.32
CA TYR A 65 -5.07 -10.76 24.11
C TYR A 65 -4.11 -11.80 23.54
N ASP A 66 -4.47 -13.08 23.61
CA ASP A 66 -3.64 -14.18 23.09
C ASP A 66 -4.15 -14.60 21.72
N TYR A 67 -3.72 -13.87 20.68
CA TYR A 67 -4.06 -14.18 19.30
C TYR A 67 -2.90 -13.83 18.35
N SER A 68 -2.86 -14.55 17.23
CA SER A 68 -2.06 -14.20 16.06
C SER A 68 -3.02 -13.88 14.92
N LEU A 69 -2.77 -12.79 14.19
CA LEU A 69 -3.58 -12.36 13.07
C LEU A 69 -2.69 -12.16 11.84
N GLU A 70 -3.04 -12.84 10.77
CA GLU A 70 -2.45 -12.66 9.44
C GLU A 70 -3.58 -12.37 8.45
N VAL A 71 -3.38 -11.36 7.60
CA VAL A 71 -4.35 -10.98 6.57
C VAL A 71 -3.64 -10.99 5.23
N THR A 72 -4.09 -11.88 4.35
CA THR A 72 -3.66 -11.95 2.95
C THR A 72 -4.67 -11.21 2.08
N VAL A 73 -4.17 -10.33 1.20
CA VAL A 73 -5.00 -9.59 0.25
C VAL A 73 -4.43 -9.80 -1.13
N GLU A 74 -5.29 -10.21 -2.05
CA GLU A 74 -4.98 -10.43 -3.46
C GLU A 74 -5.82 -9.47 -4.31
N GLY A 75 -5.26 -9.08 -5.45
CA GLY A 75 -5.93 -8.19 -6.39
C GLY A 75 -5.28 -8.26 -7.75
N GLU A 76 -6.09 -8.08 -8.78
CA GLU A 76 -5.65 -8.07 -10.18
C GLU A 76 -5.96 -6.69 -10.78
N LYS A 77 -5.10 -6.25 -11.71
CA LYS A 77 -5.34 -5.07 -12.52
C LYS A 77 -5.14 -5.43 -13.98
N ASP A 78 -6.13 -5.12 -14.81
CA ASP A 78 -5.97 -5.25 -16.26
C ASP A 78 -4.77 -4.43 -16.74
N ASP A 79 -3.95 -5.06 -17.57
CA ASP A 79 -2.80 -4.42 -18.17
C ASP A 79 -3.24 -3.69 -19.44
N ALA A 80 -3.70 -2.44 -19.28
CA ALA A 80 -4.11 -1.58 -20.40
C ALA A 80 -2.98 -1.36 -21.43
N SER A 81 -1.74 -1.72 -21.10
CA SER A 81 -0.55 -1.66 -21.96
C SER A 81 -0.62 -2.56 -23.20
N LYS A 82 -1.58 -3.49 -23.30
CA LYS A 82 -1.78 -4.31 -24.52
C LYS A 82 -2.62 -3.64 -25.62
N ASN A 83 -3.24 -2.48 -25.36
CA ASN A 83 -4.20 -1.85 -26.29
C ASN A 83 -3.73 -0.53 -26.92
N VAL A 84 -2.46 -0.15 -26.80
CA VAL A 84 -1.89 0.94 -27.61
C VAL A 84 -1.13 0.32 -28.78
N GLN A 85 -1.87 -0.09 -29.81
CA GLN A 85 -1.26 -0.15 -31.14
C GLN A 85 -1.06 1.30 -31.58
N VAL A 86 0.20 1.75 -31.53
CA VAL A 86 0.60 3.03 -32.08
C VAL A 86 0.39 2.94 -33.60
N GLY A 87 -0.68 3.59 -34.08
CA GLY A 87 -0.84 3.93 -35.49
C GLY A 87 -0.02 5.16 -35.85
#